data_AF-A0A8C9PDS5-F1
#
_entry.id   AF-A0A8C9PDS5-F1
#
_cell.length_a   1.000
_cell.length_b   1.000
_cell.length_c   1.000
_cell.angle_alpha   90.00
_cell.angle_beta   90.00
_cell.angle_gamma   90.00
#
_symmetry.space_group_name_H-M   'P 1'
#
loop_
_entity.id
_entity.type
_entity.pdbx_description
1 polymer ?
#
loop_
_entity_poly.entity_id
_entity_poly.type
_entity_poly.pdbx_seq_one_letter_code
_entity_poly.pdbx_strand_id
1 'polypeptide(L)'
;MKLLAVLLLAALPLYCSAGAGCQLLEEVISKAIDPGVTLEEYKADLQEFLHSDADRKAVEQFKQCFLNQSNETLGNVQLLMESIYGSKYCRAF
;
A
#
# COMPACT_ATOMS: atom_id res chain seq x y z
N MET A 1 39.68 1.53 2.68
CA MET A 1 38.92 0.79 3.71
C MET A 1 37.99 1.68 4.55
N LYS A 2 38.37 2.92 4.92
CA LYS A 2 37.48 3.85 5.67
C LYS A 2 36.28 4.37 4.86
N LEU A 3 36.48 4.72 3.59
CA LEU A 3 35.42 5.23 2.71
C LEU A 3 34.29 4.23 2.47
N LEU A 4 34.63 2.94 2.28
CA LEU A 4 33.65 1.86 2.14
C LEU A 4 32.80 1.68 3.39
N ALA A 5 33.40 1.76 4.58
CA ALA A 5 32.67 1.69 5.85
C ALA A 5 31.73 2.89 6.03
N VAL A 6 32.16 4.10 5.68
CA VAL A 6 31.32 5.31 5.75
C VAL A 6 30.15 5.23 4.78
N LEU A 7 30.35 4.71 3.56
CA LEU A 7 29.26 4.50 2.59
C LEU A 7 28.25 3.45 3.06
N LEU A 8 28.71 2.34 3.64
CA LEU A 8 27.83 1.32 4.23
C LEU A 8 27.03 1.85 5.41
N LEU A 9 27.66 2.64 6.30
CA LEU A 9 27.00 3.28 7.44
C LEU A 9 26.00 4.37 7.02
N ALA A 10 26.24 5.06 5.91
CA ALA A 10 25.31 6.04 5.35
C ALA A 10 24.11 5.39 4.65
N ALA A 11 24.29 4.18 4.10
CA ALA A 11 23.21 3.41 3.49
C ALA A 11 22.40 2.61 4.53
N LEU A 12 22.99 2.25 5.68
CA LEU A 12 22.32 1.48 6.74
C LEU A 12 20.97 2.06 7.20
N PRO A 13 20.81 3.39 7.42
CA PRO A 13 19.52 3.99 7.76
C PRO A 13 18.47 3.82 6.67
N LEU A 14 18.89 3.82 5.39
CA LEU A 14 17.99 3.60 4.24
C LEU A 14 17.57 2.13 4.16
N TYR A 15 18.46 1.19 4.51
CA TYR A 15 18.16 -0.24 4.58
C TYR A 15 17.35 -0.64 5.84
N CYS A 16 17.52 0.07 6.96
CA CYS A 16 16.76 -0.14 8.20
C CYS A 16 15.45 0.65 8.25
N SER A 17 15.13 1.39 7.18
CA SER A 17 13.85 2.09 7.00
C SER A 17 13.06 1.47 5.84
N ALA A 18 13.12 0.15 5.68
CA ALA A 18 12.08 -0.54 4.93
C ALA A 18 10.75 -0.17 5.63
N GLY A 19 9.85 0.49 4.90
CA GLY A 19 8.53 0.85 5.42
C GLY A 19 7.90 -0.35 6.10
N ALA A 20 7.15 -0.12 7.16
CA ALA A 20 6.53 -1.19 7.91
C ALA A 20 5.36 -1.77 7.11
N GLY A 21 5.63 -2.74 6.24
CA GLY A 21 4.64 -3.31 5.35
C GLY A 21 5.20 -3.70 3.98
N CYS A 22 4.39 -4.39 3.19
CA CYS A 22 4.69 -4.64 1.78
C CYS A 22 4.27 -3.40 0.98
N GLN A 23 5.24 -2.67 0.40
CA GLN A 23 4.98 -1.44 -0.36
C GLN A 23 3.89 -1.61 -1.43
N LEU A 24 3.91 -2.74 -2.15
CA LEU A 24 2.87 -3.04 -3.13
C LEU A 24 1.47 -3.08 -2.50
N LEU A 25 1.33 -3.73 -1.34
CA LEU A 25 0.05 -3.80 -0.63
C LEU A 25 -0.39 -2.42 -0.12
N GLU A 26 0.54 -1.62 0.39
CA GLU A 26 0.27 -0.24 0.82
C GLU A 26 -0.29 0.61 -0.34
N GLU A 27 0.36 0.55 -1.51
CA GLU A 27 -0.07 1.27 -2.71
C GLU A 27 -1.45 0.80 -3.18
N VAL A 28 -1.71 -0.51 -3.15
CA VAL A 28 -3.02 -1.07 -3.52
C VAL A 28 -4.12 -0.56 -2.60
N ILE A 29 -3.91 -0.56 -1.28
CA ILE A 29 -4.92 -0.05 -0.34
C ILE A 29 -5.10 1.46 -0.49
N SER A 30 -4.01 2.23 -0.61
CA SER A 30 -4.06 3.68 -0.80
C SER A 30 -4.88 4.06 -2.04
N LYS A 31 -4.62 3.39 -3.18
CA LYS A 31 -5.38 3.60 -4.41
C LYS A 31 -6.81 3.09 -4.32
N ALA A 32 -7.09 2.05 -3.54
CA ALA A 32 -8.45 1.56 -3.34
C ALA A 32 -9.32 2.61 -2.63
N ILE A 33 -8.79 3.28 -1.60
CA ILE A 33 -9.53 4.24 -0.78
C ILE A 33 -9.49 5.68 -1.31
N ASP A 34 -8.66 5.98 -2.32
CA ASP A 34 -8.64 7.29 -2.97
C ASP A 34 -9.86 7.44 -3.93
N PRO A 35 -10.80 8.37 -3.66
CA PRO A 35 -11.93 8.62 -4.55
C PRO A 35 -11.53 9.26 -5.89
N GLY A 36 -10.32 9.82 -5.99
CA GLY A 36 -9.75 10.37 -7.21
C GLY A 36 -9.22 9.31 -8.19
N VAL A 37 -8.96 8.09 -7.72
CA VAL A 37 -8.54 6.96 -8.56
C VAL A 37 -9.78 6.24 -9.10
N THR A 38 -9.89 6.19 -10.43
CA THR A 38 -11.01 5.52 -11.10
C THR A 38 -10.90 4.01 -10.99
N LEU A 39 -12.03 3.32 -11.20
CA LEU A 39 -12.08 1.86 -11.24
C LEU A 39 -11.15 1.27 -12.32
N GLU A 40 -11.09 1.90 -13.50
CA GLU A 40 -10.26 1.42 -14.61
C GLU A 40 -8.77 1.64 -14.35
N GLU A 41 -8.37 2.78 -13.76
CA GLU A 41 -6.98 2.99 -13.32
C GLU A 41 -6.58 1.95 -12.26
N TYR A 42 -7.43 1.70 -11.27
CA TYR A 42 -7.16 0.71 -10.23
C TYR A 42 -7.01 -0.72 -10.77
N LYS A 43 -7.85 -1.11 -11.74
CA LYS A 43 -7.72 -2.40 -12.43
C LYS A 43 -6.45 -2.48 -13.26
N ALA A 44 -6.09 -1.41 -13.96
CA ALA A 44 -4.87 -1.36 -14.77
C ALA A 44 -3.61 -1.52 -13.90
N ASP A 45 -3.59 -0.90 -12.72
CA ASP A 45 -2.49 -1.03 -11.76
C ASP A 45 -2.32 -2.45 -11.22
N LEU A 46 -3.41 -3.23 -11.16
CA LEU A 46 -3.42 -4.59 -10.64
C LEU A 46 -3.38 -5.66 -11.73
N GLN A 47 -3.27 -5.28 -13.01
CA GLN A 47 -3.43 -6.18 -14.16
C GLN A 47 -2.55 -7.44 -14.09
N GLU A 48 -1.35 -7.34 -13.52
CA GLU A 48 -0.43 -8.48 -13.36
C GLU A 48 -0.96 -9.59 -12.44
N PHE A 49 -1.92 -9.27 -11.56
CA PHE A 49 -2.56 -10.21 -10.63
C PHE A 49 -3.93 -10.70 -11.12
N LEU A 50 -4.45 -10.18 -12.24
CA LEU A 50 -5.80 -10.46 -12.73
C LEU A 50 -5.79 -11.60 -13.76
N HIS A 51 -5.57 -12.83 -13.28
CA HIS A 51 -5.43 -14.01 -14.14
C HIS A 51 -6.77 -14.57 -14.62
N SER A 52 -7.86 -14.32 -13.89
CA SER A 52 -9.19 -14.84 -14.18
C SER A 52 -10.27 -13.75 -14.14
N ASP A 53 -11.44 -14.07 -14.69
CA ASP A 53 -12.62 -13.18 -14.58
C ASP A 53 -13.08 -13.03 -13.13
N ALA A 54 -12.83 -14.04 -12.30
CA ALA A 54 -13.10 -13.96 -10.87
C ALA A 54 -12.20 -12.91 -10.19
N ASP A 55 -10.91 -12.86 -10.51
CA ASP A 55 -9.96 -11.86 -9.97
C ASP A 55 -10.37 -10.45 -10.39
N ARG A 56 -10.69 -10.26 -11.68
CA ARG A 56 -11.15 -8.97 -12.21
C ARG A 56 -12.41 -8.48 -11.50
N LYS A 57 -13.38 -9.38 -11.31
CA LYS A 57 -14.62 -9.05 -10.60
C LYS A 57 -14.38 -8.77 -9.12
N ALA A 58 -13.48 -9.50 -8.47
CA ALA A 58 -13.14 -9.26 -7.07
C ALA A 58 -12.47 -7.90 -6.87
N VAL A 59 -11.51 -7.53 -7.73
CA VAL A 59 -10.85 -6.22 -7.69
C VAL A 59 -11.82 -5.08 -7.96
N GLU A 60 -12.74 -5.26 -8.90
CA GLU A 60 -13.81 -4.30 -9.16
C GLU A 60 -14.72 -4.10 -7.96
N GLN A 61 -15.21 -5.19 -7.37
CA GLN A 61 -16.06 -5.15 -6.18
C GLN A 61 -15.32 -4.52 -4.98
N PHE A 62 -14.04 -4.83 -4.82
CA PHE A 62 -13.21 -4.29 -3.76
C PHE A 62 -13.08 -2.77 -3.86
N LYS A 63 -12.74 -2.24 -5.05
CA LYS A 63 -12.66 -0.79 -5.27
C LYS A 63 -14.02 -0.12 -5.12
N GLN A 64 -15.07 -0.69 -5.72
CA GLN A 64 -16.41 -0.12 -5.65
C GLN A 64 -16.95 -0.07 -4.22
N CYS A 65 -16.57 -1.03 -3.36
CA CYS A 65 -16.92 -1.03 -1.95
C CYS A 65 -16.44 0.25 -1.25
N PHE A 66 -15.20 0.67 -1.50
CA PHE A 66 -14.64 1.90 -0.96
C PHE A 66 -15.25 3.16 -1.59
N LEU A 67 -15.44 3.17 -2.92
CA LEU A 67 -16.09 4.32 -3.60
C LEU A 67 -17.52 4.58 -3.11
N ASN A 68 -18.18 3.57 -2.53
CA ASN A 68 -19.51 3.70 -1.93
C ASN A 68 -19.48 4.25 -0.49
N GLN A 69 -18.31 4.49 0.11
CA GLN A 69 -18.16 5.02 1.46
C GLN A 69 -18.10 6.55 1.48
N SER A 70 -18.34 7.16 2.64
CA SER A 70 -18.14 8.60 2.84
C SER A 70 -16.64 8.94 2.88
N ASN A 71 -16.30 10.19 2.55
CA ASN A 71 -14.92 10.69 2.68
C ASN A 71 -14.38 10.55 4.12
N GLU A 72 -15.24 10.68 5.13
CA GLU A 72 -14.87 10.45 6.53
C GLU A 72 -14.46 8.99 6.76
N THR A 73 -15.26 8.02 6.28
CA THR A 73 -14.93 6.60 6.39
C THR A 73 -13.63 6.27 5.65
N LEU A 74 -13.43 6.81 4.44
CA LEU A 74 -12.18 6.63 3.68
C LEU A 74 -10.97 7.19 4.44
N GLY A 75 -11.10 8.38 5.03
CA GLY A 75 -10.06 8.95 5.90
C GLY A 75 -9.77 8.11 7.13
N ASN A 76 -10.80 7.53 7.76
CA ASN A 76 -10.63 6.62 8.89
C ASN A 76 -9.93 5.31 8.51
N VAL A 77 -10.15 4.80 7.29
CA VAL A 77 -9.42 3.63 6.78
C VAL A 77 -7.94 3.97 6.57
N GLN A 78 -7.62 5.13 5.99
CA GLN A 78 -6.24 5.58 5.87
C GLN A 78 -5.55 5.63 7.25
N LEU A 79 -6.18 6.25 8.25
CA LEU A 79 -5.67 6.32 9.63
C LEU A 79 -5.50 4.92 10.27
N LEU A 80 -6.42 4.00 10.00
CA LEU A 80 -6.32 2.61 10.47
C LEU A 80 -5.07 1.94 9.89
N MET A 81 -4.84 2.05 8.58
CA MET A 81 -3.70 1.43 7.92
C MET A 81 -2.37 2.01 8.41
N GLU A 82 -2.27 3.34 8.50
CA GLU A 82 -1.12 4.03 9.09
C GLU A 82 -0.84 3.56 10.53
N SER A 83 -1.88 3.34 11.32
CA SER A 83 -1.76 2.83 12.69
C SER A 83 -1.25 1.38 12.73
N ILE A 84 -1.72 0.52 11.80
CA ILE A 84 -1.27 -0.87 11.67
C ILE A 84 0.21 -0.91 11.30
N TYR A 85 0.58 -0.24 10.21
CA TYR A 85 1.96 -0.17 9.71
C TYR A 85 2.88 0.48 10.74
N GLY A 86 2.46 1.59 11.34
CA GLY A 86 3.18 2.25 12.42
C GLY A 86 3.25 1.46 13.74
N SER A 87 2.52 0.35 13.89
CA SER A 87 2.52 -0.40 15.15
C SER A 87 3.86 -1.12 15.39
N LYS A 88 4.19 -1.34 16.66
CA LYS A 88 5.35 -2.17 17.05
C LYS A 88 5.24 -3.63 16.56
N TYR A 89 4.04 -4.06 16.20
CA TYR A 89 3.75 -5.42 15.76
C TYR A 89 4.03 -5.60 14.27
N CYS A 90 3.74 -4.58 13.45
CA CYS A 90 4.08 -4.60 12.03
C CYS A 90 5.54 -4.25 11.79
N ARG A 91 6.09 -3.26 12.51
CA ARG A 91 7.52 -2.84 12.40
C ARG A 91 8.55 -3.95 12.69
N ALA A 92 8.12 -5.05 13.28
CA ALA A 92 8.99 -6.20 13.52
C ALA A 92 9.25 -7.04 12.25
N PHE A 93 8.54 -6.76 11.17
CA PHE A 93 8.58 -7.41 9.87
C PHE A 93 8.86 -6.38 8.77
#